data_AF-A0A162K8C2-F1
#
_entry.id   AF-A0A162K8C2-F1
#
_cell.length_a   1.000
_cell.length_b   1.000
_cell.length_c   1.000
_cell.angle_alpha   90.00
_cell.angle_beta   90.00
_cell.angle_gamma   90.00
#
_symmetry.space_group_name_H-M   'P 1'
#
loop_
_entity.id
_entity.type
_entity.pdbx_description
1 polymer ?
#
loop_
_entity_poly.entity_id
_entity_poly.type
_entity_poly.pdbx_seq_one_letter_code
_entity_poly.pdbx_strand_id
1 'polypeptide(L)'
;MPAQTSHSLVRIVIGAVAVLTLLAYFSPTPPVSIAAKLSKMTGAADTSQDPIQGLVVTLAQVPSASPPAFRATITNKNPFAVSFLDYDSPVDELVVQLGLVELTPAAPADAKPVALDSIKVNRLWPPKVDFVQEIPAGGSVSGEVAVRPKSVPYEKLGDRFFVQMKGEWRAVMAMPKSEVTKEFLEHIPARPKTYQGKYESDRIEMTVNPASLELK
;
A
#
# COMPACT_ATOMS: atom_id res chain seq x y z
N MET A 1 -76.40 33.43 7.32
CA MET A 1 -75.42 33.01 8.35
C MET A 1 -76.16 32.23 9.42
N PRO A 2 -75.58 31.22 10.12
CA PRO A 2 -74.42 30.32 9.84
C PRO A 2 -74.88 28.83 9.73
N ALA A 3 -74.28 27.94 8.92
CA ALA A 3 -73.05 27.12 9.08
C ALA A 3 -72.99 26.20 10.31
N GLN A 4 -73.23 24.89 10.16
CA GLN A 4 -72.65 23.86 11.06
C GLN A 4 -72.71 22.41 10.53
N THR A 5 -71.83 22.07 9.58
CA THR A 5 -71.55 20.68 9.15
C THR A 5 -70.04 20.41 9.25
N SER A 6 -69.48 20.46 10.47
CA SER A 6 -68.03 20.26 10.69
C SER A 6 -67.66 19.35 11.86
N HIS A 7 -68.64 18.76 12.58
CA HIS A 7 -68.32 17.97 13.78
C HIS A 7 -68.19 16.45 13.56
N SER A 8 -68.70 15.90 12.46
CA SER A 8 -68.63 14.46 12.17
C SER A 8 -67.28 14.04 11.60
N LEU A 9 -66.76 14.78 10.62
CA LEU A 9 -65.48 14.49 9.96
C LEU A 9 -64.26 14.67 10.89
N VAL A 10 -64.28 15.68 11.77
CA VAL A 10 -63.19 15.94 12.73
C VAL A 10 -63.03 14.78 13.73
N ARG A 11 -64.13 14.15 14.16
CA ARG A 11 -64.08 13.03 15.11
C ARG A 11 -63.53 11.74 14.48
N ILE A 12 -63.80 11.51 13.19
CA ILE A 12 -63.29 10.34 12.45
C ILE A 12 -61.79 10.49 12.19
N VAL A 13 -61.32 11.69 11.83
CA VAL A 13 -59.89 11.94 11.59
C VAL A 13 -59.07 11.82 12.88
N ILE A 14 -59.57 12.32 14.01
CA ILE A 14 -58.89 12.19 15.31
C ILE A 14 -58.83 10.72 15.76
N GLY A 15 -59.90 9.96 15.55
CA GLY A 15 -59.92 8.51 15.85
C GLY A 15 -58.91 7.72 15.01
N ALA A 16 -58.78 8.02 13.72
CA ALA A 16 -57.83 7.35 12.83
C ALA A 16 -56.37 7.66 13.17
N VAL A 17 -56.06 8.91 13.54
CA VAL A 17 -54.70 9.31 13.96
C VAL A 17 -54.31 8.68 15.29
N ALA A 18 -55.24 8.58 16.25
CA ALA A 18 -54.97 7.95 17.55
C ALA A 18 -54.71 6.43 17.44
N VAL A 19 -55.39 5.74 16.50
CA VAL A 19 -55.15 4.31 16.25
C VAL A 19 -53.81 4.09 15.53
N LEU A 20 -53.44 4.96 14.58
CA LEU A 20 -52.16 4.87 13.87
C LEU A 20 -50.96 5.19 14.77
N THR A 21 -51.07 6.16 15.68
CA THR A 21 -49.99 6.46 16.65
C THR A 21 -49.85 5.35 17.69
N LEU A 22 -50.94 4.73 18.13
CA LEU A 22 -50.88 3.60 19.05
C LEU A 22 -50.26 2.35 18.39
N LEU A 23 -50.58 2.08 17.12
CA LEU A 23 -49.96 0.98 16.35
C LEU A 23 -48.46 1.18 16.13
N ALA A 24 -48.00 2.41 15.88
CA ALA A 24 -46.58 2.72 15.76
C ALA A 24 -45.84 2.56 17.11
N TYR A 25 -46.51 2.81 18.23
CA TYR A 25 -45.92 2.70 19.57
C TYR A 25 -45.88 1.26 20.11
N PHE A 26 -46.80 0.40 19.66
CA PHE A 26 -46.87 -1.02 20.05
C PHE A 26 -46.22 -1.98 19.03
N SER A 27 -45.60 -1.46 17.98
CA SER A 27 -44.81 -2.29 17.07
C SER A 27 -43.52 -2.72 17.78
N PRO A 28 -43.30 -4.03 18.05
CA PRO A 28 -42.04 -4.48 18.64
C PRO A 28 -40.90 -4.12 17.68
N THR A 29 -39.89 -3.40 18.20
CA THR A 29 -38.67 -3.13 17.45
C THR A 29 -38.09 -4.48 17.00
N PRO A 30 -37.70 -4.63 15.73
CA PRO A 30 -37.04 -5.85 15.30
C PRO A 30 -35.76 -5.99 16.15
N PRO A 31 -35.47 -7.17 16.71
CA PRO A 31 -34.23 -7.37 17.43
C PRO A 31 -33.10 -7.07 16.45
N VAL A 32 -32.22 -6.13 16.81
CA VAL A 32 -30.96 -5.89 16.11
C VAL A 32 -30.29 -7.24 15.96
N SER A 33 -30.28 -7.75 14.72
CA SER A 33 -29.85 -9.11 14.44
C SER A 33 -28.42 -9.28 14.98
N ILE A 34 -28.22 -10.27 15.84
CA ILE A 34 -26.89 -10.60 16.39
C ILE A 34 -25.91 -10.89 15.24
N ALA A 35 -26.43 -11.32 14.07
CA ALA A 35 -25.68 -11.43 12.83
C ALA A 35 -25.09 -10.09 12.34
N ALA A 36 -25.80 -8.97 12.47
CA ALA A 36 -25.29 -7.65 12.11
C ALA A 36 -24.22 -7.13 13.09
N LYS A 37 -24.29 -7.54 14.37
CA LYS A 37 -23.23 -7.26 15.35
C LYS A 37 -22.03 -8.20 15.20
N LEU A 38 -22.24 -9.44 14.77
CA LEU A 38 -21.18 -10.42 14.56
C LEU A 38 -20.42 -10.19 13.25
N SER A 39 -21.08 -9.76 12.17
CA SER A 39 -20.41 -9.30 10.94
C SER A 39 -19.53 -8.05 11.15
N LYS A 40 -19.72 -7.33 12.25
CA LYS A 40 -18.83 -6.22 12.66
C LYS A 40 -17.65 -6.68 13.52
N MET A 41 -17.68 -7.93 13.99
CA MET A 41 -16.67 -8.55 14.85
C MET A 41 -15.80 -9.56 14.09
N THR A 42 -16.32 -10.15 13.01
CA THR A 42 -15.52 -10.73 11.94
C THR A 42 -15.23 -9.63 10.93
N GLY A 43 -14.10 -8.96 11.06
CA GLY A 43 -13.64 -7.94 10.11
C GLY A 43 -13.38 -8.54 8.72
N ALA A 44 -14.45 -8.82 7.97
CA ALA A 44 -14.38 -8.70 6.53
C ALA A 44 -14.28 -7.20 6.27
N ALA A 45 -13.05 -6.67 6.38
CA ALA A 45 -12.73 -5.36 5.88
C ALA A 45 -13.27 -5.30 4.45
N ASP A 46 -13.92 -4.19 4.11
CA ASP A 46 -14.36 -3.89 2.77
C ASP A 46 -13.11 -3.89 1.87
N THR A 47 -12.79 -5.06 1.32
CA THR A 47 -11.56 -5.35 0.56
C THR A 47 -11.70 -4.88 -0.89
N SER A 48 -12.67 -3.98 -1.13
CA SER A 48 -12.85 -3.28 -2.39
C SER A 48 -11.89 -2.09 -2.56
N GLN A 49 -11.18 -1.68 -1.51
CA GLN A 49 -10.20 -0.59 -1.59
C GLN A 49 -8.87 -1.11 -2.16
N ASP A 50 -8.31 -0.41 -3.14
CA ASP A 50 -6.96 -0.67 -3.66
C ASP A 50 -5.92 -0.48 -2.53
N PRO A 51 -5.21 -1.55 -2.11
CA PRO A 51 -4.26 -1.49 -1.01
C PRO A 51 -3.04 -0.62 -1.33
N ILE A 52 -2.71 -0.39 -2.60
CA ILE A 52 -1.51 0.34 -3.01
C ILE A 52 -1.56 1.79 -2.52
N GLN A 53 -2.75 2.40 -2.48
CA GLN A 53 -2.92 3.78 -2.02
C GLN A 53 -2.54 3.98 -0.54
N GLY A 54 -2.62 2.91 0.27
CA GLY A 54 -2.18 2.92 1.66
C GLY A 54 -0.73 2.51 1.86
N LEU A 55 0.00 2.09 0.82
CA LEU A 55 1.41 1.75 0.92
C LEU A 55 2.27 3.01 0.68
N VAL A 56 3.12 3.33 1.65
CA VAL A 56 4.04 4.48 1.57
C VAL A 56 5.47 3.98 1.59
N VAL A 57 6.27 4.43 0.62
CA VAL A 57 7.70 4.09 0.52
C VAL A 57 8.53 5.26 1.00
N THR A 58 9.39 5.03 1.99
CA THR A 58 10.33 6.05 2.49
C THR A 58 11.76 5.55 2.47
N LEU A 59 12.70 6.46 2.23
CA LEU A 59 14.14 6.18 2.19
C LEU A 59 14.85 6.82 3.38
N ALA A 60 15.93 6.18 3.83
CA ALA A 60 16.86 6.77 4.78
C ALA A 60 18.29 6.31 4.49
N GLN A 61 19.27 7.21 4.50
CA GLN A 61 20.67 6.79 4.41
C GLN A 61 21.05 5.92 5.62
N VAL A 62 21.75 4.81 5.38
CA VAL A 62 22.31 3.98 6.47
C VAL A 62 23.63 4.61 6.93
N PRO A 63 23.73 5.09 8.19
CA PRO A 63 24.93 5.74 8.67
C PRO A 63 26.12 4.79 8.70
N SER A 64 27.28 5.23 8.21
CA SER A 64 28.54 4.47 8.25
C SER A 64 28.52 3.09 7.57
N ALA A 65 27.57 2.85 6.66
CA ALA A 65 27.54 1.62 5.87
C ALA A 65 28.76 1.52 4.94
N SER A 66 29.37 0.32 4.88
CA SER A 66 30.43 -0.02 3.94
C SER A 66 30.11 -1.36 3.26
N PRO A 67 29.74 -1.38 1.97
CA PRO A 67 29.63 -0.23 1.05
C PRO A 67 28.50 0.75 1.45
N PRO A 68 28.48 1.98 0.89
CA PRO A 68 27.40 2.93 1.14
C PRO A 68 26.02 2.32 0.84
N ALA A 69 25.03 2.63 1.68
CA ALA A 69 23.70 2.04 1.56
C ALA A 69 22.60 3.01 1.99
N PHE A 70 21.39 2.78 1.48
CA PHE A 70 20.16 3.38 1.99
C PHE A 70 19.18 2.27 2.36
N ARG A 71 18.27 2.56 3.29
CA ARG A 71 17.18 1.70 3.69
C ARG A 71 15.89 2.16 3.03
N ALA A 72 15.25 1.28 2.28
CA ALA A 72 13.88 1.47 1.83
C ALA A 72 12.93 0.89 2.87
N THR A 73 11.86 1.60 3.19
CA THR A 73 10.83 1.17 4.13
C THR A 73 9.47 1.29 3.49
N ILE A 74 8.71 0.20 3.47
CA ILE A 74 7.32 0.17 3.03
C ILE A 74 6.46 0.18 4.29
N THR A 75 5.59 1.18 4.42
CA THR A 75 4.65 1.32 5.54
C THR A 75 3.23 1.10 5.05
N ASN A 76 2.50 0.20 5.72
CA ASN A 76 1.11 -0.10 5.41
C ASN A 76 0.18 0.77 6.26
N LYS A 77 -0.40 1.81 5.66
CA LYS A 77 -1.41 2.68 6.29
C LYS A 77 -2.85 2.19 6.07
N ASN A 78 -3.05 1.04 5.43
CA ASN A 78 -4.37 0.43 5.30
C ASN A 78 -4.83 -0.11 6.66
N PRO A 79 -6.16 -0.22 6.90
CA PRO A 79 -6.70 -0.80 8.14
C PRO A 79 -6.64 -2.35 8.18
N PHE A 80 -6.00 -2.98 7.20
CA PHE A 80 -5.88 -4.44 7.06
C PHE A 80 -4.45 -4.84 6.66
N ALA A 81 -4.10 -6.11 6.87
CA ALA A 81 -2.82 -6.66 6.44
C ALA A 81 -2.73 -6.71 4.91
N VAL A 82 -1.56 -6.36 4.38
CA VAL A 82 -1.28 -6.37 2.95
C VAL A 82 -0.10 -7.29 2.69
N SER A 83 -0.25 -8.19 1.73
CA SER A 83 0.85 -9.01 1.23
C SER A 83 1.33 -8.48 -0.11
N PHE A 84 2.60 -8.63 -0.44
CA PHE A 84 3.12 -8.24 -1.75
C PHE A 84 4.21 -9.21 -2.21
N LEU A 85 4.36 -9.34 -3.53
CA LEU A 85 5.48 -10.07 -4.12
C LEU A 85 6.73 -9.19 -4.04
N ASP A 86 7.81 -9.77 -3.52
CA ASP A 86 9.10 -9.09 -3.33
C ASP A 86 9.74 -8.61 -4.64
N TYR A 87 9.45 -9.31 -5.75
CA TYR A 87 9.97 -8.97 -7.08
C TYR A 87 9.58 -7.56 -7.52
N ASP A 88 10.58 -6.78 -7.91
CA ASP A 88 10.46 -5.39 -8.37
C ASP A 88 9.82 -4.47 -7.30
N SER A 89 9.85 -4.88 -6.04
CA SER A 89 9.40 -4.08 -4.91
C SER A 89 10.51 -3.13 -4.42
N PRO A 90 10.19 -2.11 -3.60
CA PRO A 90 11.20 -1.27 -2.97
C PRO A 90 12.22 -2.02 -2.09
N VAL A 91 11.92 -3.25 -1.69
CA VAL A 91 12.79 -4.08 -0.84
C VAL A 91 13.43 -5.24 -1.60
N ASP A 92 13.29 -5.29 -2.94
CA ASP A 92 13.98 -6.28 -3.78
C ASP A 92 15.50 -6.07 -3.68
N GLU A 93 16.25 -7.13 -3.43
CA GLU A 93 17.71 -7.09 -3.33
C GLU A 93 18.39 -6.54 -4.60
N LEU A 94 17.72 -6.63 -5.75
CA LEU A 94 18.24 -6.21 -7.04
C LEU A 94 17.76 -4.82 -7.50
N VAL A 95 17.10 -4.01 -6.67
CA VAL A 95 16.49 -2.74 -7.10
C VAL A 95 17.43 -1.80 -7.87
N VAL A 96 18.72 -1.73 -7.51
CA VAL A 96 19.69 -0.91 -8.23
C VAL A 96 19.95 -1.48 -9.63
N GLN A 97 20.18 -2.80 -9.73
CA GLN A 97 20.46 -3.45 -11.01
C GLN A 97 19.22 -3.56 -11.89
N LEU A 98 18.02 -3.50 -11.33
CA LEU A 98 16.75 -3.46 -12.08
C LEU A 98 16.42 -2.05 -12.60
N GLY A 99 17.19 -1.02 -12.20
CA GLY A 99 16.93 0.36 -12.60
C GLY A 99 15.72 0.99 -11.89
N LEU A 100 15.35 0.47 -10.71
CA LEU A 100 14.24 0.99 -9.89
C LEU A 100 14.67 2.13 -8.97
N VAL A 101 15.96 2.51 -9.03
CA VAL A 101 16.59 3.56 -8.25
C VAL A 101 17.11 4.64 -9.20
N GLU A 102 16.63 5.87 -9.03
CA GLU A 102 17.16 7.05 -9.70
C GLU A 102 18.24 7.69 -8.82
N LEU A 103 19.45 7.84 -9.38
CA LEU A 103 20.58 8.50 -8.74
C LEU A 103 20.89 9.79 -9.47
N THR A 104 20.74 10.94 -8.81
CA THR A 104 20.92 12.27 -9.43
C THR A 104 22.03 13.04 -8.75
N PRO A 105 23.06 13.55 -9.45
CA PRO A 105 24.11 14.37 -8.85
C PRO A 105 23.53 15.56 -8.10
N ALA A 106 24.15 15.98 -6.99
CA ALA A 106 23.70 17.16 -6.24
C ALA A 106 24.04 18.49 -6.93
N ALA A 107 24.95 18.49 -7.91
CA ALA A 107 25.34 19.64 -8.68
C ALA A 107 25.63 19.26 -10.15
N PRO A 108 25.29 20.12 -11.13
CA PRO A 108 24.53 21.38 -11.00
C PRO A 108 23.05 21.13 -10.61
N ALA A 109 22.31 22.18 -10.24
CA ALA A 109 20.95 22.05 -9.71
C ALA A 109 19.95 21.41 -10.69
N ASP A 110 20.22 21.48 -11.99
CA ASP A 110 19.44 20.90 -13.09
C ASP A 110 20.00 19.54 -13.56
N ALA A 111 20.91 18.93 -12.80
CA ALA A 111 21.44 17.62 -13.11
C ALA A 111 20.32 16.58 -13.28
N LYS A 112 20.46 15.75 -14.32
CA LYS A 112 19.56 14.64 -14.59
C LYS A 112 20.03 13.36 -13.88
N PRO A 113 19.14 12.40 -13.61
CA PRO A 113 19.54 11.09 -13.12
C PRO A 113 20.61 10.46 -14.02
N VAL A 114 21.62 9.86 -13.41
CA VAL A 114 22.66 9.12 -14.14
C VAL A 114 22.09 7.78 -14.59
N ALA A 115 22.37 7.41 -15.82
CA ALA A 115 21.99 6.10 -16.35
C ALA A 115 22.73 4.99 -15.60
N LEU A 116 21.98 4.02 -15.08
CA LEU A 116 22.51 2.79 -14.49
C LEU A 116 22.48 1.67 -15.52
N ASP A 117 23.52 0.84 -15.51
CA ASP A 117 23.56 -0.37 -16.31
C ASP A 117 22.60 -1.40 -15.71
N SER A 118 21.36 -1.36 -16.18
CA SER A 118 20.30 -2.25 -15.73
C SER A 118 20.36 -3.60 -16.41
N ILE A 119 20.05 -4.65 -15.65
CA ILE A 119 19.94 -6.02 -16.14
C ILE A 119 18.47 -6.39 -16.28
N LYS A 120 18.18 -7.31 -17.20
CA LYS A 120 16.88 -7.97 -17.26
C LYS A 120 16.99 -9.30 -16.54
N VAL A 121 16.19 -9.47 -15.50
CA VAL A 121 16.15 -10.71 -14.72
C VAL A 121 14.93 -11.52 -15.15
N ASN A 122 15.14 -12.81 -15.45
CA ASN A 122 14.04 -13.75 -15.59
C ASN A 122 13.76 -14.40 -14.22
N ARG A 123 12.67 -13.99 -13.58
CA ARG A 123 12.29 -14.48 -12.25
C ARG A 123 11.49 -15.77 -12.39
N LEU A 124 11.60 -16.65 -11.40
CA LEU A 124 10.80 -17.87 -11.32
C LEU A 124 9.30 -17.54 -11.34
N TRP A 125 8.55 -18.18 -12.24
CA TRP A 125 7.11 -18.03 -12.36
C TRP A 125 6.41 -19.39 -12.52
N PRO A 126 5.34 -19.69 -11.76
CA PRO A 126 4.77 -18.89 -10.66
C PRO A 126 5.75 -18.67 -9.49
N PRO A 127 5.63 -17.56 -8.75
CA PRO A 127 6.50 -17.32 -7.61
C PRO A 127 6.21 -18.30 -6.47
N LYS A 128 7.21 -18.51 -5.60
CA LYS A 128 7.04 -19.24 -4.34
C LYS A 128 6.45 -18.32 -3.28
N VAL A 129 5.74 -18.90 -2.31
CA VAL A 129 5.21 -18.17 -1.13
C VAL A 129 6.32 -17.48 -0.32
N ASP A 130 7.55 -18.01 -0.37
CA ASP A 130 8.71 -17.39 0.29
C ASP A 130 9.04 -15.99 -0.25
N PHE A 131 8.73 -15.70 -1.51
CA PHE A 131 8.89 -14.38 -2.12
C PHE A 131 7.70 -13.45 -1.83
N VAL A 132 6.70 -13.89 -1.07
CA VAL A 132 5.61 -13.04 -0.61
C VAL A 132 5.98 -12.48 0.75
N GLN A 133 5.90 -11.17 0.91
CA GLN A 133 6.08 -10.50 2.19
C GLN A 133 4.72 -10.01 2.70
N GLU A 134 4.53 -9.98 4.01
CA GLU A 134 3.34 -9.42 4.66
C GLU A 134 3.71 -8.16 5.44
N ILE A 135 2.86 -7.16 5.37
CA ILE A 135 2.88 -5.99 6.25
C ILE A 135 1.55 -5.93 6.99
N PRO A 136 1.55 -6.12 8.33
CA PRO A 136 0.35 -5.93 9.15
C PRO A 136 -0.26 -4.54 8.98
N ALA A 137 -1.52 -4.36 9.38
CA ALA A 137 -2.15 -3.04 9.41
C ALA A 137 -1.35 -2.08 10.31
N GLY A 138 -0.97 -0.92 9.78
CA GLY A 138 -0.10 0.05 10.49
C GLY A 138 1.37 -0.37 10.63
N GLY A 139 1.75 -1.55 10.12
CA GLY A 139 3.10 -2.08 10.18
C GLY A 139 4.01 -1.55 9.07
N SER A 140 5.28 -1.95 9.14
CA SER A 140 6.28 -1.64 8.12
C SER A 140 7.24 -2.80 7.91
N VAL A 141 7.83 -2.85 6.73
CA VAL A 141 8.97 -3.71 6.39
C VAL A 141 10.07 -2.87 5.73
N SER A 142 11.32 -3.24 5.94
CA SER A 142 12.47 -2.50 5.42
C SER A 142 13.49 -3.42 4.77
N GLY A 143 14.16 -2.91 3.75
CA GLY A 143 15.30 -3.54 3.09
C GLY A 143 16.45 -2.56 2.94
N GLU A 144 17.69 -3.03 3.11
CA GLU A 144 18.89 -2.23 2.89
C GLU A 144 19.44 -2.46 1.49
N VAL A 145 19.73 -1.37 0.79
CA VAL A 145 20.17 -1.35 -0.60
C VAL A 145 21.57 -0.79 -0.66
N ALA A 146 22.52 -1.64 -1.03
CA ALA A 146 23.92 -1.25 -1.20
C ALA A 146 24.15 -0.55 -2.54
N VAL A 147 24.70 0.66 -2.49
CA VAL A 147 25.08 1.49 -3.64
C VAL A 147 26.55 1.15 -3.96
N ARG A 148 26.77 0.04 -4.66
CA ARG A 148 28.13 -0.48 -4.90
C ARG A 148 28.79 0.18 -6.11
N PRO A 149 30.11 0.44 -6.09
CA PRO A 149 30.83 1.01 -7.24
C PRO A 149 30.67 0.20 -8.55
N LYS A 150 30.51 -1.12 -8.46
CA LYS A 150 30.27 -1.98 -9.63
C LYS A 150 28.93 -1.70 -10.34
N SER A 151 27.92 -1.21 -9.62
CA SER A 151 26.57 -0.95 -10.16
C SER A 151 26.28 0.53 -10.32
N VAL A 152 27.15 1.41 -9.81
CA VAL A 152 26.90 2.85 -9.76
C VAL A 152 28.11 3.62 -10.29
N PRO A 153 27.94 4.42 -11.35
CA PRO A 153 29.03 5.19 -11.96
C PRO A 153 29.36 6.45 -11.13
N TYR A 154 30.08 6.26 -10.03
CA TYR A 154 30.46 7.34 -9.10
C TYR A 154 31.25 8.48 -9.75
N GLU A 155 31.99 8.22 -10.83
CA GLU A 155 32.68 9.27 -11.59
C GLU A 155 31.73 10.31 -12.19
N LYS A 156 30.49 9.91 -12.51
CA LYS A 156 29.45 10.82 -13.02
C LYS A 156 28.52 11.32 -11.91
N LEU A 157 28.35 10.51 -10.87
CA LEU A 157 27.40 10.79 -9.78
C LEU A 157 27.98 11.75 -8.73
N GLY A 158 29.29 11.67 -8.49
CA GLY A 158 29.96 12.36 -7.38
C GLY A 158 29.79 11.65 -6.04
N ASP A 159 30.29 12.30 -4.98
CA ASP A 159 30.22 11.84 -3.59
C ASP A 159 28.94 12.30 -2.86
N ARG A 160 28.20 13.23 -3.47
CA ARG A 160 26.94 13.76 -2.97
C ARG A 160 25.88 13.77 -4.06
N PHE A 161 24.78 13.07 -3.80
CA PHE A 161 23.74 12.84 -4.79
C PHE A 161 22.39 12.59 -4.13
N PHE A 162 21.32 12.69 -4.91
CA PHE A 162 19.98 12.35 -4.49
C PHE A 162 19.60 10.95 -4.92
N VAL A 163 18.81 10.28 -4.08
CA VAL A 163 18.24 8.97 -4.33
C VAL A 163 16.73 9.04 -4.28
N GLN A 164 16.08 8.40 -5.25
CA GLN A 164 14.64 8.18 -5.28
C GLN A 164 14.37 6.80 -5.86
N MET A 165 13.33 6.12 -5.40
CA MET A 165 12.86 4.85 -5.96
C MET A 165 11.56 5.04 -6.72
N LYS A 166 11.46 4.43 -7.89
CA LYS A 166 10.27 4.41 -8.72
C LYS A 166 10.13 3.04 -9.36
N GLY A 167 8.92 2.50 -9.37
CA GLY A 167 8.68 1.19 -9.95
C GLY A 167 7.21 0.83 -9.98
N GLU A 168 6.95 -0.44 -10.30
CA GLU A 168 5.61 -1.01 -10.36
C GLU A 168 5.56 -2.27 -9.52
N TRP A 169 4.58 -2.34 -8.62
CA TRP A 169 4.30 -3.55 -7.88
C TRP A 169 3.85 -4.67 -8.81
N ARG A 170 4.58 -5.79 -8.77
CA ARG A 170 4.22 -6.99 -9.55
C ARG A 170 2.92 -7.62 -9.08
N ALA A 171 2.70 -7.65 -7.78
CA ALA A 171 1.45 -8.07 -7.16
C ALA A 171 1.38 -7.56 -5.72
N VAL A 172 0.30 -6.86 -5.40
CA VAL A 172 -0.11 -6.52 -4.02
C VAL A 172 -1.44 -7.19 -3.75
N MET A 173 -1.57 -7.87 -2.62
CA MET A 173 -2.72 -8.65 -2.24
C MET A 173 -3.32 -8.08 -0.95
N ALA A 174 -4.61 -7.72 -0.99
CA ALA A 174 -5.36 -7.23 0.16
C ALA A 174 -5.79 -8.38 1.10
N MET A 175 -4.82 -9.15 1.58
CA MET A 175 -4.97 -10.30 2.48
C MET A 175 -3.65 -10.60 3.21
N PRO A 176 -3.68 -11.29 4.37
CA PRO A 176 -2.47 -11.78 5.03
C PRO A 176 -1.79 -12.89 4.21
N LYS A 177 -0.48 -13.08 4.42
CA LYS A 177 0.35 -14.09 3.73
C LYS A 177 -0.11 -15.50 4.03
N SER A 178 -0.72 -15.75 5.18
CA SER A 178 -1.33 -17.05 5.53
C SER A 178 -2.45 -17.49 4.58
N GLU A 179 -3.09 -16.55 3.88
CA GLU A 179 -4.12 -16.83 2.86
C GLU A 179 -3.53 -16.99 1.45
N VAL A 180 -2.25 -16.66 1.25
CA VAL A 180 -1.56 -16.75 -0.05
C VAL A 180 -1.01 -18.15 -0.26
N THR A 181 -1.80 -19.01 -0.91
CA THR A 181 -1.38 -20.39 -1.22
C THR A 181 -0.57 -20.47 -2.52
N LYS A 182 0.06 -21.62 -2.78
CA LYS A 182 0.74 -21.88 -4.04
C LYS A 182 -0.22 -21.76 -5.24
N GLU A 183 -1.41 -22.33 -5.12
CA GLU A 183 -2.47 -22.31 -6.14
C GLU A 183 -3.00 -20.89 -6.37
N PHE A 184 -2.97 -20.03 -5.34
CA PHE A 184 -3.27 -18.61 -5.52
C PHE A 184 -2.24 -17.97 -6.47
N LEU A 185 -0.95 -18.19 -6.21
CA LEU A 185 0.17 -17.62 -6.96
C LEU A 185 0.26 -18.12 -8.42
N GLU A 186 -0.30 -19.28 -8.75
CA GLU A 186 -0.34 -19.80 -10.13
C GLU A 186 -1.09 -18.88 -11.11
N HIS A 187 -1.97 -18.01 -10.60
CA HIS A 187 -2.85 -17.19 -11.43
C HIS A 187 -2.79 -15.69 -11.13
N ILE A 188 -1.79 -15.21 -10.38
CA ILE A 188 -1.58 -13.76 -10.25
C ILE A 188 -1.08 -13.19 -11.60
N PRO A 189 -1.41 -11.92 -11.94
CA PRO A 189 -2.23 -10.97 -11.18
C PRO A 189 -3.75 -11.13 -11.40
N ALA A 190 -4.22 -12.10 -12.19
CA ALA A 190 -5.63 -12.23 -12.55
C ALA A 190 -6.55 -12.66 -11.37
N ARG A 191 -5.99 -13.00 -10.21
CA ARG A 191 -6.74 -13.35 -9.01
C ARG A 191 -7.46 -12.14 -8.41
N PRO A 192 -8.70 -12.31 -7.89
CA PRO A 192 -9.36 -11.29 -7.09
C PRO A 192 -8.47 -10.83 -5.93
N LYS A 193 -8.63 -9.56 -5.53
CA LYS A 193 -7.84 -8.90 -4.48
C LYS A 193 -6.33 -8.81 -4.77
N THR A 194 -5.90 -9.07 -6.01
CA THR A 194 -4.54 -8.80 -6.47
C THR A 194 -4.52 -7.53 -7.29
N TYR A 195 -3.57 -6.66 -6.98
CA TYR A 195 -3.44 -5.32 -7.55
C TYR A 195 -2.04 -5.14 -8.12
N GLN A 196 -1.96 -4.32 -9.16
CA GLN A 196 -0.72 -3.84 -9.76
C GLN A 196 -0.80 -2.34 -9.84
N GLY A 197 0.33 -1.66 -9.69
CA GLY A 197 0.35 -0.21 -9.70
C GLY A 197 1.72 0.34 -9.40
N LYS A 198 1.88 1.64 -9.63
CA LYS A 198 3.15 2.33 -9.43
C LYS A 198 3.40 2.64 -7.96
N TYR A 199 4.68 2.71 -7.60
CA TYR A 199 5.13 3.36 -6.37
C TYR A 199 6.20 4.39 -6.68
N GLU A 200 6.31 5.35 -5.79
CA GLU A 200 7.35 6.36 -5.76
C GLU A 200 7.71 6.62 -4.30
N SER A 201 9.00 6.71 -4.00
CA SER A 201 9.48 7.10 -2.68
C SER A 201 9.65 8.61 -2.57
N ASP A 202 9.87 9.08 -1.34
CA ASP A 202 10.53 10.36 -1.12
C ASP A 202 11.94 10.39 -1.73
N ARG A 203 12.48 11.60 -1.87
CA ARG A 203 13.83 11.85 -2.38
C ARG A 203 14.73 12.26 -1.24
N ILE A 204 15.82 11.53 -1.03
CA ILE A 204 16.81 11.83 0.01
C ILE A 204 18.14 12.27 -0.62
N GLU A 205 18.87 13.14 0.08
CA GLU A 205 20.28 13.39 -0.23
C GLU A 205 21.13 12.35 0.49
N MET A 206 22.08 11.77 -0.24
CA MET A 206 23.09 10.87 0.29
C MET A 206 24.47 11.48 0.12
N THR A 207 25.31 11.33 1.14
CA THR A 207 26.74 11.65 1.07
C THR A 207 27.55 10.39 1.34
N VAL A 208 28.51 10.09 0.47
CA VAL A 208 29.38 8.92 0.60
C VAL A 208 30.82 9.36 0.80
N ASN A 209 31.59 8.57 1.54
CA ASN A 209 33.02 8.82 1.69
C ASN A 209 33.76 8.32 0.43
N PRO A 210 34.49 9.16 -0.31
CA PRO A 210 35.25 8.71 -1.47
C PRO A 210 36.21 7.55 -1.17
N ALA A 211 36.75 7.48 0.05
CA ALA A 211 37.65 6.41 0.47
C ALA A 211 36.96 5.04 0.59
N SER A 212 35.64 4.98 0.81
CA SER A 212 34.88 3.72 0.88
C SER A 212 34.44 3.21 -0.50
N LEU A 213 34.73 3.96 -1.57
CA LEU A 213 34.36 3.61 -2.94
C LEU A 213 35.43 2.82 -3.70
N GLU A 214 36.61 2.56 -3.11
CA GLU A 214 37.78 1.97 -3.77
C GLU A 214 38.04 2.55 -5.19
N LEU A 215 37.80 3.86 -5.37
CA LEU A 215 38.15 4.57 -6.59
C LEU A 215 39.68 4.72 -6.63
N LYS A 216 40.36 3.73 -7.21
CA LYS A 216 41.80 3.76 -7.53
C LYS A 216 42.00 4.02 -9.01
#